data_AF-A0A0G9HD26-F1
#
_entry.id   AF-A0A0G9HD26-F1
#
_cell.length_a   1.000
_cell.length_b   1.000
_cell.length_c   1.000
_cell.angle_alpha   90.00
_cell.angle_beta   90.00
_cell.angle_gamma   90.00
#
_symmetry.space_group_name_H-M   'P 1'
#
loop_
_entity.id
_entity.type
_entity.pdbx_description
1 polymer ?
#
loop_
_entity_poly.entity_id
_entity_poly.type
_entity_poly.pdbx_seq_one_letter_code
_entity_poly.pdbx_strand_id
1 'polypeptide(L)'
;MSIPTNVKTRDNVTACARQDCVPLPPFASDKGMNPVLVQLVNDTIGLLDAVRHGDVKHAWGFADRVRTIGWAQGMPALASAAGAFQQSVEKGARSEKEMALAVQAIAYEMQGVVREWAE
;
A
#
# COMPACT_ATOMS: atom_id res chain seq x y z
N MET A 1 -13.39 44.13 11.18
CA MET A 1 -13.42 43.06 12.20
C MET A 1 -12.92 41.80 11.52
N SER A 2 -11.72 41.33 11.85
CA SER A 2 -11.04 40.21 11.18
C SER A 2 -10.60 39.19 12.23
N ILE A 3 -10.98 37.92 12.05
CA ILE A 3 -10.54 36.80 12.89
C ILE A 3 -9.30 36.18 12.22
N PRO A 4 -8.15 36.07 12.90
CA PRO A 4 -6.97 35.41 12.35
C PRO A 4 -7.11 33.87 12.41
N THR A 5 -6.86 33.21 11.27
CA THR A 5 -6.83 31.75 11.13
C THR A 5 -5.53 31.20 11.71
N ASN A 6 -5.63 30.59 12.89
CA ASN A 6 -4.53 29.87 13.54
C ASN A 6 -4.70 28.38 13.21
N VAL A 7 -4.05 27.90 12.15
CA VAL A 7 -4.03 26.48 11.79
C VAL A 7 -3.05 25.76 12.70
N LYS A 8 -3.60 25.09 13.72
CA LYS A 8 -2.90 24.27 14.70
C LYS A 8 -2.64 22.89 14.10
N THR A 9 -1.37 22.52 14.04
CA THR A 9 -0.77 21.18 13.84
C THR A 9 -1.63 20.00 14.30
N ARG A 10 -1.79 18.99 13.43
CA ARG A 10 -2.08 17.58 13.75
C ARG A 10 -1.49 16.72 12.63
N ASP A 11 -0.89 15.56 12.81
CA ASP A 11 -0.21 14.87 13.91
C ASP A 11 0.55 13.76 13.16
N ASN A 12 1.85 13.62 13.40
CA ASN A 12 2.62 12.48 12.88
C ASN A 12 2.02 11.20 13.48
N VAL A 13 1.45 10.34 12.64
CA VAL A 13 0.97 9.02 13.05
C VAL A 13 2.17 8.22 13.56
N THR A 14 2.26 8.09 14.88
CA THR A 14 3.27 7.31 15.57
C THR A 14 2.79 5.87 15.63
N ALA A 15 3.26 5.02 14.71
CA ALA A 15 3.13 3.58 14.85
C ALA A 15 4.28 3.06 15.73
N CYS A 16 4.09 3.03 17.05
CA CYS A 16 5.03 2.39 17.96
C CYS A 16 4.39 1.13 18.56
N ALA A 17 4.85 -0.03 18.10
CA ALA A 17 4.71 -1.29 18.81
C ALA A 17 6.12 -1.82 19.11
N ARG A 18 6.56 -1.63 20.36
CA ARG A 18 7.73 -2.23 21.02
C ARG A 18 9.12 -1.72 20.59
N GLN A 19 9.66 -0.84 21.44
CA GLN A 19 11.06 -0.63 21.83
C GLN A 19 12.19 -0.39 20.82
N ASP A 20 11.97 -0.52 19.51
CA ASP A 20 12.90 -0.04 18.49
C ASP A 20 12.14 0.74 17.42
N CYS A 21 11.49 1.84 17.82
CA CYS A 21 10.87 2.77 16.87
C CYS A 21 11.99 3.53 16.12
N VAL A 22 12.66 2.83 15.20
CA VAL A 22 13.39 3.49 14.13
C VAL A 22 12.32 4.26 13.35
N PRO A 23 12.37 5.60 13.29
CA PRO A 23 11.52 6.31 12.35
C PRO A 23 11.80 5.71 10.99
N LEU A 24 10.78 5.14 10.34
CA LEU A 24 10.89 4.82 8.92
C LEU A 24 11.37 6.13 8.28
N PRO A 25 12.54 6.12 7.60
CA PRO A 25 12.96 7.33 6.93
C PRO A 25 11.80 7.75 6.03
N PRO A 26 11.51 9.07 5.91
CA PRO A 26 10.67 9.49 4.80
C PRO A 26 11.26 8.80 3.57
N PHE A 27 10.46 8.01 2.82
CA PHE A 27 10.91 7.51 1.53
C PHE A 27 11.34 8.76 0.79
N ALA A 28 12.66 8.93 0.67
CA ALA A 28 13.22 10.12 0.10
C ALA A 28 12.54 10.26 -1.24
N SER A 29 11.97 11.44 -1.51
CA SER A 29 11.82 11.88 -2.88
C SER A 29 13.22 12.08 -3.44
N ASP A 30 13.94 10.96 -3.61
CA ASP A 30 15.14 10.92 -4.40
C ASP A 30 14.71 11.34 -5.80
N LYS A 31 15.41 12.32 -6.35
CA LYS A 31 15.11 12.96 -7.63
C LYS A 31 15.25 12.03 -8.85
N GLY A 32 15.11 10.72 -8.68
CA GLY A 32 15.23 9.70 -9.73
C GLY A 32 14.21 8.56 -9.68
N MET A 33 13.33 8.47 -8.67
CA MET A 33 12.36 7.36 -8.58
C MET A 33 11.05 7.72 -9.30
N ASN A 34 10.55 6.82 -10.15
CA ASN A 34 9.31 7.03 -10.89
C ASN A 34 8.13 7.23 -9.91
N PRO A 35 7.36 8.33 -10.01
CA PRO A 35 6.27 8.63 -9.07
C PRO A 35 5.16 7.57 -9.06
N VAL A 36 4.94 6.89 -10.19
CA VAL A 36 3.99 5.79 -10.28
C VAL A 36 4.48 4.57 -9.51
N LEU A 37 5.78 4.26 -9.60
CA LEU A 37 6.39 3.19 -8.82
C LEU A 37 6.32 3.48 -7.32
N VAL A 38 6.63 4.72 -6.91
CA VAL A 38 6.50 5.15 -5.51
C VAL A 38 5.06 4.96 -5.02
N GLN A 39 4.08 5.35 -5.84
CA GLN A 39 2.67 5.18 -5.50
C GLN A 39 2.28 3.70 -5.35
N LEU A 40 2.71 2.83 -6.27
CA LEU A 40 2.47 1.39 -6.21
C LEU A 40 3.06 0.74 -4.95
N VAL A 41 4.29 1.12 -4.59
CA VAL A 41 4.94 0.65 -3.35
C VAL A 41 4.15 1.12 -2.12
N ASN A 42 3.79 2.41 -2.07
CA ASN A 42 3.03 2.96 -0.96
C ASN A 42 1.64 2.31 -0.82
N ASP A 43 0.94 2.07 -1.93
CA ASP A 43 -0.35 1.40 -1.91
C ASP A 43 -0.22 -0.08 -1.48
N THR A 44 0.87 -0.75 -1.86
CA THR A 44 1.15 -2.13 -1.41
C THR A 44 1.47 -2.19 0.09
N ILE A 45 2.19 -1.20 0.63
CA ILE A 45 2.44 -1.07 2.06
C ILE A 45 1.14 -0.75 2.80
N GLY A 46 0.32 0.16 2.27
CA GLY A 46 -0.99 0.50 2.84
C GLY A 46 -1.94 -0.70 2.87
N LEU A 47 -1.91 -1.55 1.85
CA LEU A 47 -2.63 -2.82 1.81
C LEU A 47 -2.21 -3.76 2.94
N LEU A 48 -0.89 -3.96 3.13
CA LEU A 48 -0.34 -4.78 4.21
C LEU A 48 -0.79 -4.29 5.58
N ASP A 49 -0.71 -2.97 5.81
CA ASP A 49 -1.10 -2.37 7.08
C ASP A 49 -2.60 -2.47 7.35
N ALA A 50 -3.43 -2.25 6.32
CA ALA A 50 -4.88 -2.40 6.42
C ALA A 50 -5.28 -3.85 6.76
N VAL A 51 -4.69 -4.85 6.11
CA VAL A 51 -4.95 -6.26 6.42
C VAL A 51 -4.50 -6.62 7.84
N ARG A 52 -3.34 -6.12 8.30
CA ARG A 52 -2.84 -6.33 9.66
C ARG A 52 -3.82 -5.84 10.73
N HIS A 53 -4.53 -4.75 10.46
CA HIS A 53 -5.52 -4.17 11.38
C HIS A 53 -6.95 -4.66 11.14
N GLY A 54 -7.16 -5.61 10.23
CA GLY A 54 -8.49 -6.10 9.88
C GLY A 54 -9.36 -5.07 9.13
N ASP A 55 -8.76 -4.03 8.58
CA ASP A 55 -9.44 -2.98 7.83
C ASP A 55 -9.66 -3.39 6.38
N VAL A 56 -10.63 -4.28 6.20
CA VAL A 56 -10.96 -4.89 4.89
C VAL A 56 -11.36 -3.83 3.85
N LYS A 57 -12.01 -2.73 4.28
CA LYS A 57 -12.45 -1.67 3.38
C LYS A 57 -11.28 -0.91 2.80
N HIS A 58 -10.34 -0.46 3.63
CA HIS A 58 -9.16 0.23 3.13
C HIS A 58 -8.23 -0.73 2.37
N ALA A 59 -8.09 -1.98 2.83
CA ALA A 59 -7.34 -2.99 2.10
C ALA A 59 -7.88 -3.19 0.67
N TRP A 60 -9.19 -3.32 0.51
CA TRP A 60 -9.81 -3.40 -0.82
C TRP A 60 -9.50 -2.15 -1.67
N GLY A 61 -9.56 -0.96 -1.09
CA GLY A 61 -9.26 0.29 -1.79
C GLY A 61 -7.79 0.44 -2.22
N PHE A 62 -6.84 -0.04 -1.41
CA PHE A 62 -5.42 -0.12 -1.79
C PHE A 62 -5.22 -1.12 -2.93
N ALA A 63 -5.82 -2.31 -2.83
CA ALA A 63 -5.74 -3.32 -3.88
C ALA A 63 -6.33 -2.84 -5.21
N ASP A 64 -7.43 -2.07 -5.19
CA ASP A 64 -8.02 -1.51 -6.41
C ASP A 64 -7.08 -0.56 -7.15
N ARG A 65 -6.36 0.28 -6.39
CA ARG A 65 -5.37 1.20 -6.98
C ARG A 65 -4.18 0.46 -7.55
N VAL A 66 -3.64 -0.52 -6.82
CA VAL A 66 -2.56 -1.40 -7.32
C VAL A 66 -2.99 -2.11 -8.60
N ARG A 67 -4.21 -2.67 -8.64
CA ARG A 67 -4.77 -3.31 -9.82
C ARG A 67 -4.87 -2.36 -11.01
N THR A 68 -5.47 -1.19 -10.80
CA THR A 68 -5.76 -0.23 -11.86
C THR A 68 -4.48 0.35 -12.45
N ILE A 69 -3.53 0.75 -11.58
CA ILE A 69 -2.23 1.26 -12.02
C ILE A 69 -1.41 0.13 -12.66
N GLY A 70 -1.41 -1.08 -12.09
CA GLY A 70 -0.71 -2.23 -12.65
C GLY A 70 -1.13 -2.53 -14.09
N TRP A 71 -2.43 -2.51 -14.39
CA TRP A 71 -2.91 -2.63 -15.79
C TRP A 71 -2.44 -1.48 -16.67
N ALA A 72 -2.54 -0.23 -16.18
CA ALA A 72 -2.15 0.95 -16.93
C ALA A 72 -0.63 0.99 -17.24
N GLN A 73 0.20 0.36 -16.43
CA GLN A 73 1.65 0.33 -16.57
C GLN A 73 2.17 -0.96 -17.22
N GLY A 74 1.30 -1.86 -17.69
CA GLY A 74 1.73 -3.10 -18.33
C GLY A 74 2.31 -4.15 -17.36
N MET A 75 1.82 -4.17 -16.10
CA MET A 75 2.21 -5.11 -15.04
C MET A 75 1.06 -6.10 -14.75
N PRO A 76 0.74 -7.02 -15.68
CA PRO A 76 -0.44 -7.86 -15.60
C PRO A 76 -0.43 -8.82 -14.42
N ALA A 77 0.74 -9.32 -14.00
CA ALA A 77 0.87 -10.24 -12.88
C ALA A 77 0.52 -9.55 -11.54
N LEU A 78 1.12 -8.38 -11.28
CA LEU A 78 0.78 -7.53 -10.13
C LEU A 78 -0.71 -7.16 -10.12
N ALA A 79 -1.24 -6.73 -11.27
CA ALA A 79 -2.64 -6.36 -11.38
C ALA A 79 -3.59 -7.54 -11.12
N SER A 80 -3.25 -8.72 -11.62
CA SER A 80 -4.03 -9.94 -11.43
C SER A 80 -4.00 -10.39 -9.97
N ALA A 81 -2.86 -10.31 -9.29
CA ALA A 81 -2.74 -10.63 -7.87
C ALA A 81 -3.63 -9.71 -7.01
N ALA A 82 -3.60 -8.40 -7.29
CA ALA A 82 -4.45 -7.42 -6.62
C ALA A 82 -5.95 -7.65 -6.88
N GLY A 83 -6.32 -7.98 -8.13
CA GLY A 83 -7.70 -8.34 -8.48
C GLY A 83 -8.18 -9.62 -7.81
N ALA A 84 -7.33 -10.64 -7.70
CA ALA A 84 -7.65 -11.88 -6.98
C ALA A 84 -7.90 -11.63 -5.49
N PHE A 85 -7.16 -10.69 -4.88
CA PHE A 85 -7.44 -10.23 -3.52
C PHE A 85 -8.83 -9.55 -3.43
N GLN A 86 -9.14 -8.59 -4.31
CA GLN A 86 -10.44 -7.90 -4.29
C GLN A 86 -11.62 -8.85 -4.44
N GLN A 87 -11.58 -9.74 -5.44
CA GLN A 87 -12.62 -10.75 -5.66
C GLN A 87 -12.81 -11.65 -4.44
N SER A 88 -11.72 -11.92 -3.72
CA SER A 88 -11.79 -12.77 -2.55
C SER A 88 -12.39 -12.11 -1.33
N VAL A 89 -12.17 -10.81 -1.17
CA VAL A 89 -12.82 -9.99 -0.15
C VAL A 89 -14.33 -9.90 -0.44
N GLU A 90 -14.70 -9.72 -1.71
CA GLU A 90 -16.10 -9.62 -2.16
C GLU A 90 -16.90 -10.92 -1.96
N LYS A 91 -16.24 -12.08 -2.10
CA LYS A 91 -16.88 -13.40 -1.94
C LYS A 91 -17.19 -13.79 -0.50
N GLY A 92 -16.82 -12.96 0.48
CA GLY A 92 -17.07 -13.20 1.89
C GLY A 92 -15.80 -13.56 2.67
N ALA A 93 -15.76 -13.09 3.92
CA ALA A 93 -14.57 -12.91 4.74
C ALA A 93 -13.56 -14.08 4.68
N ARG A 94 -12.40 -13.79 4.09
CA ARG A 94 -11.20 -14.62 4.23
C ARG A 94 -10.72 -14.61 5.67
N SER A 95 -10.25 -15.76 6.14
CA SER A 95 -9.48 -15.81 7.37
C SER A 95 -8.24 -14.92 7.25
N GLU A 96 -7.73 -14.42 8.39
CA GLU A 96 -6.51 -13.60 8.42
C GLU A 96 -5.35 -14.24 7.66
N LYS A 97 -5.22 -15.57 7.75
CA LYS A 97 -4.19 -16.34 7.02
C LYS A 97 -4.37 -16.28 5.50
N GLU A 98 -5.59 -16.39 5.01
CA GLU A 98 -5.87 -16.32 3.56
C GLU A 98 -5.72 -14.90 3.02
N MET A 99 -5.99 -13.88 3.84
CA MET A 99 -5.67 -12.49 3.50
C MET A 99 -4.16 -12.28 3.46
N ALA A 100 -3.43 -12.73 4.48
CA ALA A 100 -1.97 -12.61 4.54
C ALA A 100 -1.28 -13.30 3.35
N LEU A 101 -1.72 -14.50 2.95
CA LEU A 101 -1.19 -15.21 1.77
C LEU A 101 -1.43 -14.43 0.47
N ALA A 102 -2.60 -13.83 0.31
CA ALA A 102 -2.90 -13.03 -0.87
C ALA A 102 -2.08 -11.75 -0.94
N VAL A 103 -1.88 -11.10 0.20
CA VAL A 103 -1.01 -9.92 0.27
C VAL A 103 0.45 -10.29 0.02
N GLN A 104 0.91 -11.46 0.48
CA GLN A 104 2.25 -11.97 0.15
C GLN A 104 2.43 -12.17 -1.36
N ALA A 105 1.42 -12.67 -2.07
CA ALA A 105 1.47 -12.79 -3.53
C ALA A 105 1.61 -11.40 -4.20
N ILE A 106 0.86 -10.40 -3.74
CA ILE A 106 0.96 -9.02 -4.27
C ILE A 106 2.35 -8.43 -3.97
N ALA A 107 2.87 -8.61 -2.76
CA ALA A 107 4.19 -8.12 -2.39
C ALA A 107 5.30 -8.79 -3.20
N TYR A 108 5.17 -10.08 -3.53
CA TYR A 108 6.11 -10.80 -4.39
C TYR A 108 6.14 -10.21 -5.80
N GLU A 109 4.98 -10.01 -6.42
CA GLU A 109 4.92 -9.38 -7.75
C GLU A 109 5.48 -7.94 -7.73
N MET A 110 5.21 -7.20 -6.66
CA MET A 110 5.74 -5.84 -6.48
C MET A 110 7.27 -5.82 -6.38
N GLN A 111 7.89 -6.83 -5.74
CA GLN A 111 9.35 -6.97 -5.73
C GLN A 111 9.91 -7.21 -7.13
N GLY A 112 9.20 -7.97 -7.97
CA GLY A 112 9.54 -8.16 -9.39
C GLY A 112 9.53 -6.83 -10.15
N VAL A 113 8.44 -6.06 -10.02
CA VAL A 113 8.30 -4.74 -10.64
C VAL A 113 9.41 -3.77 -10.21
N VAL A 114 9.75 -3.72 -8.91
CA VAL A 114 10.85 -2.85 -8.43
C VAL A 114 12.19 -3.27 -9.00
N ARG A 115 12.46 -4.58 -9.13
CA ARG A 115 13.72 -5.09 -9.69
C ARG A 115 13.85 -4.74 -11.17
N GLU A 116 12.81 -5.01 -11.96
CA GLU A 116 12.79 -4.69 -13.39
C GLU A 116 12.97 -3.20 -13.68
N TRP A 117 12.56 -2.33 -12.75
CA TRP A 117 12.74 -0.88 -12.88
C TRP A 117 14.10 -0.36 -12.43
N ALA A 118 14.83 -1.14 -11.64
CA ALA A 118 16.16 -0.81 -11.15
C ALA A 118 17.27 -1.22 -12.13
N GLU A 119 16.95 -2.09 -13.09
CA GLU A 119 17.81 -2.54 -14.20
C GLU A 119 17.69 -1.61 -15.42
#